data_AF-A0A261FZA7-F1
#
_entry.id   AF-A0A261FZA7-F1
#
_cell.length_a   1.000
_cell.length_b   1.000
_cell.length_c   1.000
_cell.angle_alpha   90.00
_cell.angle_beta   90.00
_cell.angle_gamma   90.00
#
_symmetry.space_group_name_H-M   'P 1'
#
loop_
_entity.id
_entity.type
_entity.pdbx_description
1 polymer ?
#
loop_
_entity_poly.entity_id
_entity_poly.type
_entity_poly.pdbx_seq_one_letter_code
_entity_poly.pdbx_strand_id
1 'polypeptide(L)'
;MSKKKIGAGNILLALSALFSLAGTVVYIVNATGSYYGDFALLVPVLGLATLVLIVAPIVLETVVGDRQWIDACYPIAGVLGIAAMVQYIAARAESVALILGSSLEAGNTAAHQALYTAFAGIACYLLAVVAVCAAGFFNRAATSSVEVVSQPVTA
;
A
#
# COMPACT_ATOMS: atom_id res chain seq x y z
N MET A 1 -19.29 -26.48 -2.75
CA MET A 1 -18.31 -25.53 -2.19
C MET A 1 -19.01 -24.23 -1.84
N SER A 2 -19.26 -23.98 -0.55
CA SER A 2 -19.75 -22.68 -0.10
C SER A 2 -18.67 -21.63 -0.42
N LYS A 3 -19.01 -20.58 -1.18
CA LYS A 3 -18.09 -19.46 -1.46
C LYS A 3 -17.77 -18.79 -0.12
N LYS A 4 -16.58 -19.04 0.43
CA LYS A 4 -16.09 -18.36 1.63
C LYS A 4 -16.07 -16.86 1.31
N LYS A 5 -16.97 -16.09 1.92
CA LYS A 5 -17.07 -14.64 1.70
C LYS A 5 -15.77 -13.99 2.20
N ILE A 6 -15.12 -13.20 1.35
CA ILE A 6 -13.92 -12.44 1.70
C ILE A 6 -14.35 -11.29 2.63
N GLY A 7 -13.67 -11.13 3.78
CA GLY A 7 -13.94 -10.03 4.69
C GLY A 7 -13.39 -8.70 4.18
N ALA A 8 -13.97 -7.59 4.64
CA ALA A 8 -13.56 -6.25 4.23
C ALA A 8 -12.08 -5.96 4.54
N GLY A 9 -11.53 -6.53 5.62
CA GLY A 9 -10.10 -6.40 5.95
C GLY A 9 -9.19 -6.96 4.84
N ASN A 10 -9.50 -8.12 4.29
CA ASN A 10 -8.71 -8.72 3.21
C ASN A 10 -8.80 -7.94 1.89
N ILE A 11 -9.94 -7.30 1.62
CA ILE A 11 -10.09 -6.41 0.46
C ILE A 11 -9.18 -5.18 0.63
N LEU A 12 -9.18 -4.56 1.82
CA LEU A 12 -8.33 -3.41 2.12
C LEU A 12 -6.84 -3.75 2.07
N LEU A 13 -6.43 -4.94 2.55
CA LEU A 13 -5.05 -5.42 2.39
C LEU A 13 -4.68 -5.61 0.92
N ALA A 14 -5.55 -6.21 0.11
CA ALA A 14 -5.30 -6.38 -1.33
C ALA A 14 -5.18 -5.02 -2.05
N LEU A 15 -6.03 -4.04 -1.70
CA LEU A 15 -5.91 -2.68 -2.22
C LEU A 15 -4.60 -2.02 -1.78
N SER A 16 -4.20 -2.21 -0.52
CA SER A 16 -2.93 -1.70 -0.02
C SER A 16 -1.74 -2.26 -0.81
N ALA A 17 -1.72 -3.57 -1.06
CA ALA A 17 -0.71 -4.22 -1.89
C ALA A 17 -0.67 -3.63 -3.32
N LEU A 18 -1.84 -3.46 -3.96
CA LEU A 18 -1.93 -2.88 -5.30
C LEU A 18 -1.41 -1.45 -5.35
N PHE A 19 -1.80 -0.61 -4.39
CA PHE A 19 -1.34 0.78 -4.32
C PHE A 19 0.16 0.88 -3.99
N SER A 20 0.69 0.01 -3.13
CA SER A 20 2.13 -0.05 -2.84
C SER A 20 2.94 -0.43 -4.08
N LEU A 21 2.46 -1.43 -4.85
CA LEU A 21 3.06 -1.81 -6.13
C LEU A 21 2.98 -0.67 -7.15
N ALA A 22 1.81 -0.04 -7.30
CA ALA A 22 1.62 1.08 -8.22
C ALA A 22 2.54 2.26 -7.85
N GLY A 23 2.63 2.62 -6.57
CA GLY A 23 3.55 3.66 -6.08
C GLY A 23 5.01 3.33 -6.37
N THR A 24 5.40 2.06 -6.22
CA THR A 24 6.74 1.56 -6.57
C THR A 24 7.04 1.68 -8.06
N VAL A 25 6.12 1.23 -8.92
CA VAL A 25 6.29 1.30 -10.38
C VAL A 25 6.36 2.75 -10.84
N VAL A 26 5.46 3.60 -10.36
CA VAL A 26 5.44 5.03 -10.69
C VAL A 26 6.72 5.71 -10.20
N TYR A 27 7.23 5.36 -9.02
CA TYR A 27 8.54 5.83 -8.56
C TYR A 27 9.65 5.48 -9.55
N ILE A 28 9.74 4.22 -9.97
CA ILE A 28 10.80 3.76 -10.88
C ILE A 28 10.72 4.55 -12.19
N VAL A 29 9.54 4.66 -12.79
CA VAL A 29 9.33 5.41 -14.03
C VAL A 29 9.73 6.88 -13.86
N ASN A 30 9.28 7.52 -12.77
CA ASN A 30 9.59 8.91 -12.46
C ASN A 30 11.09 9.14 -12.21
N ALA A 31 11.75 8.22 -11.50
CA ALA A 31 13.17 8.27 -11.18
C ALA A 31 14.08 8.09 -12.40
N THR A 32 13.67 7.24 -13.34
CA THR A 32 14.39 7.01 -14.60
C THR A 32 14.07 8.04 -15.68
N GLY A 33 13.13 8.96 -15.40
CA GLY A 33 12.78 10.06 -16.29
C GLY A 33 13.85 11.15 -16.31
N SER A 34 13.83 11.96 -17.36
CA SER A 34 14.85 13.00 -17.63
C SER A 34 14.93 14.12 -16.60
N TYR A 35 13.91 14.27 -15.74
CA TYR A 35 13.78 15.42 -14.86
C TYR A 35 14.24 15.15 -13.42
N TYR A 36 14.12 13.91 -12.95
CA TYR A 36 14.50 13.57 -11.59
C TYR A 36 15.86 12.88 -11.52
N GLY A 37 16.24 12.04 -12.50
CA GLY A 37 17.61 11.49 -12.68
C GLY A 37 18.21 10.66 -11.53
N ASP A 38 17.68 10.80 -10.33
CA ASP A 38 18.21 10.32 -9.07
C ASP A 38 17.34 9.18 -8.56
N PHE A 39 17.85 7.98 -8.83
CA PHE A 39 17.25 6.72 -8.42
C PHE A 39 17.73 6.33 -7.02
N ALA A 40 16.90 6.61 -6.02
CA ALA A 40 17.08 6.13 -4.66
C ALA A 40 16.53 4.70 -4.52
N LEU A 41 17.44 3.72 -4.61
CA LEU A 41 17.11 2.29 -4.52
C LEU A 41 16.32 1.90 -3.26
N LEU A 42 16.44 2.66 -2.18
CA LEU A 42 15.73 2.39 -0.94
C LEU A 42 14.20 2.46 -1.10
N VAL A 43 13.68 3.35 -1.98
CA VAL A 43 12.23 3.47 -2.20
C VAL A 43 11.61 2.17 -2.73
N PRO A 44 12.07 1.59 -3.86
CA PRO A 44 11.50 0.34 -4.35
C PRO A 44 11.79 -0.85 -3.42
N VAL A 45 12.91 -0.87 -2.71
CA VAL A 45 13.18 -1.93 -1.72
C VAL A 45 12.14 -1.92 -0.62
N LEU A 46 11.85 -0.75 -0.04
CA LEU A 46 10.84 -0.61 1.01
C LEU A 46 9.43 -0.89 0.48
N GLY A 47 9.09 -0.38 -0.72
CA GLY A 47 7.80 -0.65 -1.35
C GLY A 47 7.55 -2.14 -1.63
N LEU A 48 8.56 -2.85 -2.15
CA LEU A 48 8.46 -4.30 -2.38
C LEU A 48 8.42 -5.09 -1.05
N ALA A 49 9.16 -4.66 -0.03
CA ALA A 49 9.09 -5.27 1.29
C ALA A 49 7.68 -5.13 1.91
N THR A 50 7.06 -3.94 1.79
CA THR A 50 5.66 -3.73 2.17
C THR A 50 4.72 -4.67 1.42
N LEU A 51 4.87 -4.80 0.10
CA LEU A 51 4.07 -5.71 -0.71
C LEU A 51 4.19 -7.17 -0.23
N VAL A 52 5.42 -7.64 0.01
CA VAL A 52 5.68 -9.00 0.48
C VAL A 52 5.07 -9.24 1.86
N LEU A 53 5.20 -8.28 2.79
CA LEU A 53 4.60 -8.37 4.12
C LEU A 53 3.08 -8.23 4.15
N ILE A 54 2.43 -7.95 3.02
CA ILE A 54 0.97 -8.02 2.88
C ILE A 54 0.59 -9.33 2.20
N VAL A 55 1.22 -9.66 1.07
CA VAL A 55 0.82 -10.79 0.23
C VAL A 55 1.21 -12.13 0.84
N ALA A 56 2.43 -12.27 1.36
CA ALA A 56 2.90 -13.54 1.89
C ALA A 56 2.08 -14.02 3.11
N PRO A 57 1.73 -13.14 4.09
CA PRO A 57 0.80 -13.48 5.17
C PRO A 57 -0.57 -13.98 4.68
N ILE A 58 -1.20 -13.29 3.73
CA ILE A 58 -2.50 -13.69 3.16
C ILE A 58 -2.42 -15.11 2.57
N VAL A 59 -1.35 -15.42 1.84
CA VAL A 59 -1.15 -16.76 1.28
C VAL A 59 -0.89 -17.78 2.39
N LEU A 60 -0.08 -17.42 3.39
CA LEU A 60 0.28 -18.31 4.49
C LEU A 60 -0.92 -18.69 5.36
N GLU A 61 -1.85 -17.76 5.60
CA GLU A 61 -3.12 -18.01 6.30
C GLU A 61 -3.95 -19.12 5.61
N THR A 62 -3.84 -19.26 4.29
CA THR A 62 -4.56 -20.32 3.55
C THR A 62 -4.01 -21.72 3.83
N VAL A 63 -2.75 -21.83 4.24
CA VAL A 63 -2.06 -23.10 4.48
C VAL A 63 -2.03 -23.46 5.97
N VAL A 64 -1.75 -22.48 6.84
CA VAL A 64 -1.45 -22.72 8.26
C VAL A 64 -2.59 -22.28 9.20
N GLY A 65 -3.63 -21.64 8.63
CA GLY A 65 -4.73 -21.02 9.38
C GLY A 65 -4.35 -19.67 9.99
N ASP A 66 -5.32 -19.03 10.63
CA ASP A 66 -5.15 -17.72 11.25
C ASP A 66 -4.29 -17.84 12.53
N ARG A 67 -3.18 -17.10 12.60
CA ARG A 67 -2.22 -17.13 13.71
C ARG A 67 -1.82 -15.71 14.05
N GLN A 68 -1.80 -15.39 15.34
CA GLN A 68 -1.51 -14.04 15.83
C GLN A 68 -0.17 -13.45 15.35
N TRP A 69 0.85 -14.29 15.13
CA TRP A 69 2.16 -13.81 14.65
C TRP A 69 2.13 -13.41 13.16
N ILE A 70 1.19 -13.93 12.38
CA ILE A 70 0.95 -13.52 10.99
C ILE A 70 0.35 -12.11 10.98
N ASP A 71 -0.51 -11.80 11.95
CA ASP A 71 -1.18 -10.50 12.07
C ASP A 71 -0.19 -9.37 12.33
N ALA A 72 0.92 -9.67 13.00
CA ALA A 72 1.99 -8.72 13.25
C ALA A 72 2.68 -8.23 11.96
N CYS A 73 2.57 -8.96 10.84
CA CYS A 73 3.14 -8.54 9.56
C CYS A 73 2.48 -7.29 9.00
N TYR A 74 1.17 -7.10 9.18
CA TYR A 74 0.45 -5.98 8.55
C TYR A 74 0.79 -4.60 9.15
N PRO A 75 0.90 -4.44 10.49
CA PRO A 75 1.43 -3.21 11.07
C PRO A 75 2.87 -2.90 10.62
N ILE A 76 3.73 -3.92 10.52
CA ILE A 76 5.11 -3.74 10.02
C ILE A 76 5.07 -3.28 8.56
N ALA A 77 4.22 -3.88 7.72
CA ALA A 77 4.03 -3.46 6.33
C ALA A 77 3.60 -1.99 6.23
N GLY A 78 2.71 -1.54 7.13
CA GLY A 78 2.30 -0.13 7.22
C GLY A 78 3.45 0.81 7.55
N VAL A 79 4.30 0.45 8.52
CA VAL A 79 5.51 1.24 8.86
C VAL A 79 6.48 1.30 7.67
N LEU A 80 6.73 0.19 6.99
CA LEU A 80 7.57 0.18 5.79
C LEU A 80 6.96 1.01 4.65
N GLY A 81 5.64 1.01 4.50
CA GLY A 81 4.94 1.79 3.50
C GLY A 81 5.07 3.30 3.76
N ILE A 82 4.99 3.71 5.03
CA ILE A 82 5.26 5.09 5.45
C ILE A 82 6.73 5.44 5.16
N ALA A 83 7.67 4.57 5.50
CA ALA A 83 9.09 4.80 5.25
C ALA A 83 9.38 4.94 3.74
N ALA A 84 8.78 4.11 2.89
CA ALA A 84 8.89 4.22 1.43
C ALA A 84 8.36 5.58 0.93
N MET A 85 7.19 6.01 1.45
CA MET A 85 6.58 7.29 1.10
C MET A 85 7.47 8.48 1.48
N VAL A 86 8.00 8.49 2.72
CA VAL A 86 8.89 9.55 3.20
C VAL A 86 10.14 9.62 2.35
N GLN A 87 10.74 8.47 2.00
CA GLN A 87 11.93 8.43 1.15
C GLN A 87 11.64 8.88 -0.29
N TYR A 88 10.46 8.56 -0.84
CA TYR A 88 10.03 9.09 -2.13
C TYR A 88 9.97 10.62 -2.05
N ILE A 89 9.25 11.18 -1.08
CA ILE A 89 9.12 12.63 -0.92
C ILE A 89 10.50 13.29 -0.78
N ALA A 90 11.37 12.73 0.05
CA ALA A 90 12.72 13.24 0.25
C ALA A 90 13.53 13.24 -1.08
N ALA A 91 13.44 12.17 -1.86
CA ALA A 91 14.10 12.07 -3.16
C ALA A 91 13.53 13.02 -4.23
N ARG A 92 12.42 13.71 -3.96
CA ARG A 92 11.76 14.60 -4.94
C ARG A 92 11.63 16.04 -4.48
N ALA A 93 11.85 16.33 -3.20
CA ALA A 93 11.61 17.65 -2.61
C ALA A 93 12.33 18.78 -3.35
N GLU A 94 13.61 18.59 -3.68
CA GLU A 94 14.43 19.61 -4.36
C GLU A 94 13.93 19.89 -5.78
N SER A 95 13.79 18.86 -6.61
CA SER A 95 13.33 19.03 -7.99
C SER A 95 11.88 19.53 -8.04
N VAL A 96 11.02 19.15 -7.10
CA VAL A 96 9.65 19.72 -6.98
C VAL A 96 9.71 21.21 -6.69
N ALA A 97 10.57 21.65 -5.76
CA ALA A 97 10.75 23.07 -5.46
C ALA A 97 11.26 23.85 -6.68
N LEU A 98 12.18 23.25 -7.46
CA LEU A 98 12.68 23.86 -8.70
C LEU A 98 11.57 24.01 -9.75
N ILE A 99 10.78 22.96 -10.00
CA ILE A 99 9.70 23.00 -11.01
C ILE A 99 8.63 24.03 -10.62
N LEU A 100 8.20 24.05 -9.36
CA LEU A 100 7.13 24.94 -8.90
C LEU A 100 7.59 26.38 -8.66
N GLY A 101 8.86 26.58 -8.30
CA GLY A 101 9.40 27.90 -7.94
C GLY A 101 10.09 28.64 -9.08
N SER A 102 10.42 27.96 -10.19
CA SER A 102 11.19 28.56 -11.29
C SER A 102 10.30 29.10 -12.40
N SER A 103 10.53 30.36 -12.80
CA SER A 103 9.89 30.96 -13.98
C SER A 103 10.34 30.33 -15.30
N LEU A 104 11.50 29.66 -15.32
CA LEU A 104 12.02 28.95 -16.49
C LEU A 104 11.18 27.68 -16.79
N GLU A 105 10.56 27.09 -15.77
CA GLU A 105 9.80 25.84 -15.91
C GLU A 105 8.29 26.05 -16.08
N ALA A 106 7.81 27.28 -15.92
CA ALA A 106 6.38 27.61 -16.00
C ALA A 106 5.71 27.20 -17.33
N GLY A 107 6.48 27.15 -18.43
CA GLY A 107 6.02 26.70 -19.74
C GLY A 107 6.43 25.26 -20.12
N ASN A 108 7.17 24.56 -19.26
CA ASN A 108 7.75 23.27 -19.59
C ASN A 108 6.77 22.13 -19.27
N THR A 109 6.15 21.59 -20.32
CA THR A 109 5.18 20.49 -20.20
C THR A 109 5.80 19.21 -19.64
N ALA A 110 7.06 18.92 -19.98
CA ALA A 110 7.77 17.74 -19.49
C ALA A 110 8.05 17.84 -17.97
N ALA A 111 8.41 19.04 -17.49
CA ALA A 111 8.61 19.31 -16.06
C ALA A 111 7.31 19.07 -15.26
N HIS A 112 6.19 19.61 -15.73
CA HIS A 112 4.89 19.42 -15.08
C HIS A 112 4.40 17.96 -15.14
N GLN A 113 4.65 17.25 -16.23
CA GLN A 113 4.33 15.82 -16.31
C GLN A 113 5.16 14.99 -15.33
N ALA A 114 6.46 15.31 -15.18
CA ALA A 114 7.31 14.69 -14.17
C ALA A 114 6.78 14.98 -12.75
N LEU A 115 6.32 16.21 -12.49
CA LEU A 115 5.71 16.59 -11.22
C LEU A 115 4.42 15.79 -10.92
N TYR A 116 3.53 15.67 -11.91
CA TYR A 116 2.28 14.91 -11.73
C TYR A 116 2.54 13.43 -11.48
N THR A 117 3.51 12.83 -12.17
CA THR A 117 3.88 11.43 -11.92
C THR A 117 4.49 11.24 -10.53
N ALA A 118 5.30 12.19 -10.05
CA ALA A 118 5.82 12.16 -8.68
C ALA A 118 4.68 12.20 -7.66
N PHE A 119 3.74 13.14 -7.78
CA PHE A 119 2.59 13.24 -6.89
C PHE A 119 1.66 12.02 -6.97
N ALA A 120 1.43 11.47 -8.16
CA ALA A 120 0.65 10.25 -8.33
C ALA A 120 1.29 9.07 -7.57
N GLY A 121 2.60 8.91 -7.66
CA GLY A 121 3.33 7.86 -6.93
C GLY A 121 3.24 8.02 -5.41
N ILE A 122 3.40 9.26 -4.91
CA ILE A 122 3.25 9.59 -3.49
C ILE A 122 1.82 9.31 -3.02
N ALA A 123 0.81 9.71 -3.81
CA ALA A 123 -0.59 9.46 -3.50
C ALA A 123 -0.91 7.96 -3.45
N CYS A 124 -0.33 7.14 -4.35
CA CYS A 124 -0.45 5.69 -4.27
C CYS A 124 0.10 5.14 -2.94
N TYR A 125 1.28 5.56 -2.50
CA TYR A 125 1.80 5.12 -1.20
C TYR A 125 0.92 5.58 -0.02
N LEU A 126 0.39 6.80 -0.07
CA LEU A 126 -0.54 7.27 0.96
C LEU A 126 -1.81 6.41 1.02
N LEU A 127 -2.41 6.10 -0.13
CA LEU A 127 -3.58 5.21 -0.20
C LEU A 127 -3.26 3.80 0.29
N ALA A 128 -2.05 3.29 0.00
CA ALA A 128 -1.61 2.00 0.51
C ALA A 128 -1.54 1.98 2.05
N VAL A 129 -0.96 3.04 2.65
CA VAL A 129 -0.85 3.20 4.10
C VAL A 129 -2.23 3.33 4.75
N VAL A 130 -3.11 4.16 4.18
CA VAL A 130 -4.48 4.31 4.69
C VAL A 130 -5.23 2.98 4.64
N ALA A 131 -5.10 2.23 3.54
CA ALA A 131 -5.77 0.94 3.37
C ALA A 131 -5.27 -0.12 4.36
N VAL A 132 -3.95 -0.23 4.60
CA VAL A 132 -3.42 -1.22 5.56
C VAL A 132 -3.79 -0.88 7.00
N CYS A 133 -3.76 0.42 7.37
CA CYS A 133 -4.21 0.86 8.69
C CYS A 133 -5.72 0.62 8.86
N ALA A 134 -6.52 0.95 7.85
CA ALA A 134 -7.96 0.73 7.86
C ALA A 134 -8.30 -0.76 7.98
N ALA A 135 -7.54 -1.65 7.32
CA ALA A 135 -7.75 -3.09 7.40
C ALA A 135 -7.73 -3.63 8.83
N GLY A 136 -6.93 -3.02 9.72
CA GLY A 136 -6.85 -3.40 11.14
C GLY A 136 -8.16 -3.21 11.92
N PHE A 137 -9.12 -2.46 11.40
CA PHE A 137 -10.43 -2.23 12.02
C PHE A 137 -11.54 -3.15 11.50
N PHE A 138 -11.26 -3.98 10.48
CA PHE A 138 -12.27 -4.82 9.85
C PHE A 138 -11.96 -6.31 9.96
N ASN A 139 -13.00 -7.12 10.05
CA ASN A 139 -12.86 -8.57 10.01
C ASN A 139 -12.25 -9.03 8.67
N ARG A 140 -11.21 -9.87 8.76
CA ARG A 140 -10.55 -10.51 7.61
C ARG A 140 -11.36 -11.69 7.06
N ALA A 141 -12.09 -12.40 7.93
CA ALA A 141 -13.09 -13.39 7.55
C ALA A 141 -14.49 -12.79 7.63
N ALA A 142 -15.34 -13.00 6.61
CA ALA A 142 -16.73 -12.58 6.69
C ALA A 142 -17.46 -13.42 7.75
N THR A 143 -18.04 -12.77 8.75
CA THR A 143 -18.87 -13.40 9.77
C THR A 143 -20.08 -14.08 9.12
N SER A 144 -20.16 -15.41 9.19
CA SER A 144 -21.42 -16.13 8.95
C SER A 144 -22.26 -16.02 10.21
N SER A 145 -23.27 -15.17 10.19
CA SER A 145 -24.29 -15.10 11.24
C SER A 145 -25.12 -16.39 11.25
N VAL A 146 -24.75 -17.37 12.07
CA VAL A 146 -25.66 -18.43 12.54
C VAL A 146 -25.27 -18.82 13.97
N GLU A 147 -25.66 -18.02 14.96
CA GLU A 147 -25.96 -18.56 16.28
C GLU A 147 -27.46 -18.86 16.31
N VAL A 148 -27.82 -20.09 15.98
CA VAL A 148 -29.11 -20.66 16.42
C VAL A 148 -28.77 -21.55 17.61
N VAL A 149 -28.75 -20.94 18.79
CA VAL A 149 -28.78 -21.68 20.05
C VAL A 149 -30.19 -22.26 20.19
N SER A 150 -30.39 -23.48 19.65
CA SER A 150 -31.57 -24.26 20.02
C SER A 150 -31.35 -24.77 21.44
N GLN A 151 -31.96 -24.10 22.42
CA GLN A 151 -32.08 -24.67 23.76
C GLN A 151 -32.83 -26.01 23.65
N PRO A 152 -32.37 -27.09 24.30
CA PRO A 152 -33.17 -28.29 24.38
C PRO A 152 -34.39 -28.00 25.25
N VAL A 153 -35.58 -28.11 24.65
CA VAL A 153 -36.85 -28.18 25.39
C VAL A 153 -36.81 -29.47 26.19
N THR A 154 -36.51 -29.38 27.48
CA THR A 154 -36.78 -30.47 28.42
C THR A 154 -38.28 -30.49 28.70
N ALA A 155 -38.87 -31.66 28.45
CA ALA A 155 -40.28 -32.01 28.63
C ALA A 155 -40.76 -31.87 30.08
#